data_AF-A0AAU1BSB1-F1
#
_entry.id   AF-A0AAU1BSB1-F1
#
_cell.length_a   1.000
_cell.length_b   1.000
_cell.length_c   1.000
_cell.angle_alpha   90.00
_cell.angle_beta   90.00
_cell.angle_gamma   90.00
#
_symmetry.space_group_name_H-M   'P 1'
#
loop_
_entity.id
_entity.type
_entity.pdbx_description
1 polymer ?
#
loop_
_entity_poly.entity_id
_entity_poly.type
_entity_poly.pdbx_seq_one_letter_code
_entity_poly.pdbx_strand_id
1 'polypeptide(L)'
;MRDETIRVEQQLVELDSGEFLLCPPKDDSYRTLDSPKFLTSLVRDHVVRTSPTPCPCHGKAFVYRGFGTKRRWGRGGGPTLKDVAKLAAVSTGTVSNVLNHPEVVTAETHLRVIEGIAELGYIRGKTPEETAAHWRRSAFGSRIFYPAAHGKYRDTEERPGDPVPIQADPWMPGTLVQGRGSAARATCCWLPIAAGLVDHGLRHSHRMRMEEMGTPKVLLDERMGHIDGSVSARYCHVSDEMRMRLVEGLTRNWEASLDARLALSPRSSVAVLDALLVARAAQLFSPTSPKRSVPDGRTGL
;
A
#
# COMPACT_ATOMS: atom_id res chain seq x y z
N MET A 1 -22.09 -9.70 15.01
CA MET A 1 -20.81 -9.79 14.24
C MET A 1 -19.72 -10.12 15.24
N ARG A 2 -18.90 -11.16 15.01
CA ARG A 2 -17.63 -11.28 15.74
C ARG A 2 -16.77 -10.12 15.23
N ASP A 3 -16.34 -9.22 16.12
CA ASP A 3 -15.60 -7.97 15.78
C ASP A 3 -14.24 -8.21 15.08
N GLU A 4 -13.85 -9.48 14.97
CA GLU A 4 -12.58 -9.99 14.49
C GLU A 4 -12.73 -10.91 13.28
N THR A 5 -13.78 -10.72 12.47
CA THR A 5 -14.00 -11.54 11.27
C THR A 5 -14.16 -10.70 10.02
N ILE A 6 -13.61 -11.20 8.90
CA ILE A 6 -13.77 -10.62 7.57
C ILE A 6 -14.46 -11.65 6.69
N ARG A 7 -15.64 -11.30 6.17
CA ARG A 7 -16.41 -12.14 5.27
C ARG A 7 -16.06 -11.82 3.82
N VAL A 8 -15.65 -12.84 3.06
CA VAL A 8 -15.39 -12.72 1.63
C VAL A 8 -16.65 -13.13 0.87
N GLU A 9 -17.35 -12.14 0.32
CA GLU A 9 -18.61 -12.36 -0.42
C GLU A 9 -18.42 -12.34 -1.94
N GLN A 10 -17.59 -11.44 -2.46
CA GLN A 10 -17.51 -11.18 -3.90
C GLN A 10 -16.10 -10.72 -4.28
N GLN A 11 -15.79 -10.86 -5.57
CA GLN A 11 -14.64 -10.20 -6.20
C GLN A 11 -15.12 -9.24 -7.29
N LEU A 12 -14.35 -8.19 -7.54
CA LEU A 12 -14.60 -7.26 -8.63
C LEU A 12 -13.63 -7.56 -9.78
N VAL A 13 -14.17 -7.88 -10.95
CA VAL A 13 -13.40 -8.23 -12.15
C VAL A 13 -13.52 -7.10 -13.17
N GLU A 14 -12.39 -6.61 -13.68
CA GLU A 14 -12.34 -5.69 -14.83
C GLU A 14 -12.24 -6.52 -16.12
N LEU A 15 -13.22 -6.34 -17.01
CA LEU A 15 -13.22 -6.93 -18.35
C LEU A 15 -12.32 -6.14 -19.30
N ASP A 16 -11.93 -6.74 -20.42
CA ASP A 16 -11.15 -6.05 -21.47
C ASP A 16 -11.89 -4.83 -22.07
N SER A 17 -13.23 -4.81 -21.95
CA SER A 17 -14.08 -3.67 -22.28
C SER A 17 -13.94 -2.48 -21.32
N GLY A 18 -13.26 -2.67 -20.17
CA GLY A 18 -13.17 -1.71 -19.07
C GLY A 18 -14.38 -1.69 -18.14
N GLU A 19 -15.32 -2.61 -18.33
CA GLU A 19 -16.47 -2.79 -17.43
C GLU A 19 -16.06 -3.57 -16.16
N PHE A 20 -16.68 -3.24 -15.03
CA PHE A 20 -16.47 -3.92 -13.76
C PHE A 20 -17.68 -4.77 -13.36
N LEU A 21 -17.45 -6.08 -13.25
CA LEU A 21 -18.46 -7.04 -12.81
C LEU A 21 -18.19 -7.52 -11.39
N LEU A 22 -19.26 -7.62 -10.60
CA LEU A 22 -19.22 -8.34 -9.32
C LEU A 22 -19.43 -9.82 -9.62
N CYS A 23 -18.45 -10.64 -9.25
CA CYS A 23 -18.47 -12.08 -9.44
C CYS A 23 -18.36 -12.77 -8.07
N PRO A 24 -18.78 -14.05 -7.97
CA PRO A 24 -18.42 -14.92 -6.86
C PRO A 24 -16.91 -14.86 -6.58
N PRO A 25 -16.46 -15.06 -5.33
CA PRO A 25 -15.04 -15.19 -5.02
C PRO A 25 -14.40 -16.24 -5.93
N LYS A 26 -13.11 -16.08 -6.22
CA LYS A 26 -12.38 -17.02 -7.08
C LYS A 26 -12.60 -18.46 -6.57
N ASP A 27 -12.92 -19.37 -7.48
CA ASP A 27 -13.18 -20.78 -7.20
C ASP A 27 -14.34 -20.99 -6.19
N ASP A 28 -15.34 -20.11 -6.19
CA ASP A 28 -16.48 -20.09 -5.25
C ASP A 28 -16.07 -20.17 -3.77
N SER A 29 -14.91 -19.61 -3.43
CA SER A 29 -14.28 -19.71 -2.12
C SER A 29 -14.89 -18.78 -1.05
N TYR A 30 -16.23 -18.79 -0.90
CA TYR A 30 -16.94 -18.06 0.16
C TYR A 30 -16.45 -18.49 1.53
N ARG A 31 -15.95 -17.55 2.33
CA ARG A 31 -15.40 -17.86 3.65
C ARG A 31 -15.44 -16.67 4.59
N THR A 32 -15.49 -17.00 5.88
CA THR A 32 -15.32 -16.05 6.97
C THR A 32 -13.93 -16.26 7.55
N LEU A 33 -13.09 -15.23 7.50
CA LEU A 33 -11.73 -15.28 7.99
C LEU A 33 -11.66 -14.65 9.37
N ASP A 34 -11.13 -15.39 10.34
CA ASP A 34 -10.72 -14.81 11.62
C ASP A 34 -9.49 -13.92 11.40
N SER A 35 -9.57 -12.70 11.93
CA SER A 35 -8.58 -11.65 11.75
C SER A 35 -8.15 -11.10 13.11
N PRO A 36 -6.84 -10.90 13.34
CA PRO A 36 -6.37 -10.18 14.51
C PRO A 36 -7.06 -8.83 14.70
N LYS A 37 -7.31 -8.48 15.98
CA LYS A 37 -7.92 -7.21 16.38
C LYS A 37 -7.23 -5.99 15.78
N PHE A 38 -5.89 -6.00 15.73
CA PHE A 38 -5.14 -4.87 15.18
C PHE A 38 -5.51 -4.64 13.70
N LEU A 39 -5.67 -5.71 12.92
CA LEU A 39 -5.97 -5.61 11.50
C LEU A 39 -7.42 -5.18 11.27
N THR A 40 -8.37 -5.74 12.01
CA THR A 40 -9.77 -5.30 11.91
C THR A 40 -9.95 -3.85 12.34
N SER A 41 -9.23 -3.41 13.37
CA SER A 41 -9.22 -2.01 13.82
C SER A 41 -8.66 -1.08 12.75
N LEU A 42 -7.51 -1.43 12.15
CA LEU A 42 -6.92 -0.62 11.07
C LEU A 42 -7.86 -0.46 9.86
N VAL A 43 -8.51 -1.56 9.45
CA VAL A 43 -9.48 -1.51 8.35
C VAL A 43 -10.70 -0.69 8.74
N ARG A 44 -11.26 -0.90 9.94
CA ARG A 44 -12.41 -0.16 10.45
C ARG A 44 -12.14 1.34 10.53
N ASP A 45 -11.03 1.73 11.14
CA ASP A 45 -10.63 3.13 11.28
C ASP A 45 -10.40 3.78 9.92
N HIS A 46 -9.87 3.02 8.95
CA HIS A 46 -9.74 3.50 7.58
C HIS A 46 -11.09 3.72 6.90
N VAL A 47 -12.06 2.81 7.07
CA VAL A 47 -13.42 2.97 6.54
C VAL A 47 -14.09 4.20 7.13
N VAL A 48 -14.03 4.35 8.46
CA VAL A 48 -14.62 5.49 9.19
C VAL A 48 -14.00 6.81 8.73
N ARG A 49 -12.66 6.88 8.68
CA ARG A 49 -11.95 8.08 8.26
C ARG A 49 -12.20 8.44 6.80
N THR A 50 -12.26 7.45 5.91
CA THR A 50 -12.48 7.69 4.48
C THR A 50 -13.94 8.06 4.19
N SER A 51 -14.89 7.59 5.02
CA SER A 51 -16.32 7.83 4.90
C SER A 51 -16.79 7.80 3.44
N PRO A 52 -16.62 6.65 2.74
CA PRO A 52 -16.71 6.61 1.30
C PRO A 52 -18.12 6.95 0.81
N THR A 53 -18.22 7.96 -0.04
CA THR A 53 -19.47 8.34 -0.70
C THR A 53 -19.70 7.49 -1.96
N PRO A 54 -20.95 7.16 -2.29
CA PRO A 54 -21.30 6.52 -3.55
C PRO A 54 -20.80 7.30 -4.78
N CYS A 55 -20.28 6.60 -5.78
CA CYS A 55 -19.93 7.21 -7.05
C CYS A 55 -21.19 7.62 -7.84
N PRO A 56 -21.22 8.82 -8.46
CA PRO A 56 -22.33 9.23 -9.34
C PRO A 56 -22.55 8.32 -10.57
N CYS A 57 -21.51 7.60 -10.98
CA CYS A 57 -21.49 6.76 -12.18
C CYS A 57 -22.33 5.48 -12.07
N HIS A 58 -22.30 4.81 -10.91
CA HIS A 58 -22.94 3.50 -10.70
C HIS A 58 -23.36 3.28 -9.23
N GLY A 59 -23.41 4.33 -8.41
CA GLY A 59 -23.95 4.29 -7.04
C GLY A 59 -23.14 3.47 -6.02
N LYS A 60 -21.95 2.98 -6.38
CA LYS A 60 -21.11 2.14 -5.50
C LYS A 60 -20.16 3.00 -4.67
N ALA A 61 -20.00 2.70 -3.38
CA ALA A 61 -19.02 3.32 -2.50
C ALA A 61 -17.77 2.45 -2.39
N PHE A 62 -16.59 3.07 -2.47
CA PHE A 62 -15.31 2.36 -2.38
C PHE A 62 -14.46 2.96 -1.28
N VAL A 63 -14.08 2.10 -0.33
CA VAL A 63 -13.17 2.46 0.77
C VAL A 63 -11.78 2.76 0.23
N TYR A 64 -11.25 1.89 -0.62
CA TYR A 64 -9.99 2.11 -1.32
C TYR A 64 -10.26 2.76 -2.67
N ARG A 65 -9.47 3.77 -3.07
CA ARG A 65 -9.59 4.45 -4.37
C ARG A 65 -8.35 4.19 -5.23
N GLY A 66 -8.50 4.29 -6.56
CA GLY A 66 -7.43 3.98 -7.49
C GLY A 66 -6.29 5.00 -7.47
N PHE A 67 -5.05 4.52 -7.69
CA PHE A 67 -3.87 5.35 -7.89
C PHE A 67 -3.89 6.01 -9.27
N GLY A 68 -4.04 7.33 -9.30
CA GLY A 68 -3.85 8.12 -10.51
C GLY A 68 -4.75 9.33 -10.60
N THR A 69 -4.34 10.24 -11.48
CA THR A 69 -5.13 11.40 -11.89
C THR A 69 -6.46 10.90 -12.47
N LYS A 70 -7.58 11.60 -12.21
CA LYS A 70 -8.81 11.39 -12.99
C LYS A 70 -8.46 11.40 -14.48
N ARG A 71 -8.58 10.27 -15.19
CA ARG A 71 -8.77 10.33 -16.64
C ARG A 71 -10.23 10.74 -16.81
N ARG A 72 -10.49 12.03 -17.01
CA ARG A 72 -11.77 12.48 -17.55
C ARG A 72 -11.92 11.80 -18.91
N TRP A 73 -12.96 10.99 -19.06
CA TRP A 73 -13.41 10.56 -20.38
C TRP A 73 -13.91 11.81 -21.11
N GLY A 74 -13.34 12.12 -22.26
CA GLY A 74 -13.55 13.40 -22.94
C GLY A 74 -12.53 14.47 -22.52
N ARG A 75 -12.06 15.24 -23.51
CA ARG A 75 -11.04 16.31 -23.38
C ARG A 75 -11.23 17.13 -22.09
N GLY A 76 -10.19 17.21 -21.26
CA GLY A 76 -10.17 18.11 -20.10
C GLY A 76 -9.42 17.60 -18.88
N GLY A 77 -8.20 17.08 -19.06
CA GLY A 77 -7.19 17.25 -18.02
C GLY A 77 -6.73 18.71 -18.09
N GLY A 78 -6.43 19.34 -16.95
CA GLY A 78 -5.90 20.70 -16.93
C GLY A 78 -4.69 20.86 -17.86
N PRO A 79 -4.29 22.10 -18.16
CA PRO A 79 -3.26 22.37 -19.14
C PRO A 79 -2.00 21.56 -18.87
N THR A 80 -1.47 20.94 -19.92
CA THR A 80 -0.26 20.12 -19.83
C THR A 80 0.96 20.94 -20.26
N LEU A 81 2.16 20.44 -19.97
CA LEU A 81 3.41 21.03 -20.46
C LEU A 81 3.42 21.15 -22.00
N LYS A 82 2.70 20.26 -22.71
CA LYS A 82 2.54 20.33 -24.17
C LYS A 82 1.64 21.48 -24.60
N ASP A 83 0.61 21.79 -23.82
CA ASP A 83 -0.32 22.88 -24.12
C ASP A 83 0.37 24.24 -23.92
N VAL A 84 1.17 24.38 -22.86
CA VAL A 84 2.04 25.56 -22.64
C VAL A 84 3.05 25.71 -23.79
N ALA A 85 3.71 24.63 -24.20
CA ALA A 85 4.67 24.64 -25.30
C ALA A 85 4.02 25.07 -26.63
N LYS A 86 2.80 24.57 -26.88
CA LYS A 86 2.02 24.92 -28.08
C LYS A 86 1.60 26.40 -28.06
N LEU A 87 1.12 26.90 -26.93
CA LEU A 87 0.70 28.30 -26.78
C LEU A 87 1.88 29.27 -26.93
N ALA A 88 3.00 28.96 -26.29
CA ALA A 88 4.22 29.77 -26.36
C ALA A 88 5.04 29.57 -27.66
N ALA A 89 4.57 28.71 -28.58
CA ALA A 89 5.25 28.37 -29.83
C ALA A 89 6.71 27.92 -29.65
N VAL A 90 6.96 27.04 -28.68
CA VAL A 90 8.29 26.48 -28.37
C VAL A 90 8.24 24.97 -28.17
N SER A 91 9.41 24.34 -28.03
CA SER A 91 9.47 22.92 -27.69
C SER A 91 9.13 22.67 -26.22
N THR A 92 8.65 21.47 -25.89
CA THR A 92 8.44 21.04 -24.50
C THR A 92 9.74 21.07 -23.68
N GLY A 93 10.88 20.82 -24.32
CA GLY A 93 12.21 20.96 -23.71
C GLY A 93 12.53 22.40 -23.35
N THR A 94 12.15 23.37 -24.19
CA THR A 94 12.34 24.80 -23.94
C THR A 94 11.49 25.28 -22.76
N VAL A 95 10.23 24.86 -22.67
CA VAL A 95 9.38 25.13 -21.49
C VAL A 95 9.99 24.52 -20.23
N SER A 96 10.57 23.31 -20.33
CA SER A 96 11.29 22.69 -19.22
C SER A 96 12.54 23.47 -18.81
N ASN A 97 13.30 24.01 -19.77
CA ASN A 97 14.47 24.84 -19.47
C ASN A 97 14.04 26.15 -18.80
N VAL A 98 13.02 26.85 -19.30
CA VAL A 98 12.47 28.05 -18.64
C VAL A 98 12.13 27.79 -17.17
N LEU A 99 11.56 26.62 -16.88
CA LEU A 99 11.11 26.28 -15.53
C LEU A 99 12.20 25.75 -14.58
N ASN A 100 13.32 25.21 -15.08
CA ASN A 100 14.36 24.60 -14.24
C ASN A 100 15.70 25.34 -14.30
N HIS A 101 15.98 25.99 -15.43
CA HIS A 101 17.22 26.66 -15.78
C HIS A 101 16.88 27.92 -16.61
N PRO A 102 16.21 28.91 -16.02
CA PRO A 102 15.78 30.11 -16.76
C PRO A 102 16.94 30.89 -17.38
N GLU A 103 18.15 30.77 -16.84
CA GLU A 103 19.38 31.43 -17.28
C GLU A 103 19.89 30.98 -18.65
N VAL A 104 19.54 29.78 -19.10
CA VAL A 104 19.95 29.26 -20.43
C VAL A 104 18.93 29.57 -21.54
N VAL A 105 17.90 30.36 -21.24
CA VAL A 105 16.84 30.73 -22.19
C VAL A 105 16.84 32.25 -22.39
N THR A 106 16.58 32.69 -23.62
CA THR A 106 16.49 34.13 -23.90
C THR A 106 15.35 34.78 -23.11
N ALA A 107 15.53 36.03 -22.68
CA ALA A 107 14.52 36.77 -21.92
C ALA A 107 13.16 36.82 -22.65
N GLU A 108 13.18 36.97 -23.97
CA GLU A 108 11.98 36.96 -24.82
C GLU A 108 11.23 35.61 -24.75
N THR A 109 11.96 34.50 -24.83
CA THR A 109 11.35 33.16 -24.76
C THR A 109 10.87 32.83 -23.35
N HIS A 110 11.60 33.31 -22.33
CA HIS A 110 11.18 33.21 -20.94
C HIS A 110 9.83 33.91 -20.72
N LEU A 111 9.67 35.14 -21.20
CA LEU A 111 8.42 35.90 -21.08
C LEU A 111 7.24 35.20 -21.77
N ARG A 112 7.40 34.75 -23.02
CA ARG A 112 6.33 34.03 -23.76
C ARG A 112 5.86 32.76 -23.04
N VAL A 113 6.79 32.02 -22.42
CA VAL A 113 6.44 30.82 -21.67
C VAL A 113 5.74 31.15 -20.35
N ILE A 114 6.18 32.19 -19.63
CA ILE A 114 5.52 32.62 -18.39
C ILE A 114 4.10 33.16 -18.66
N GLU A 115 3.90 33.93 -19.73
CA GLU A 115 2.56 34.35 -20.18
C GLU A 115 1.69 33.14 -20.51
N GLY A 116 2.20 32.19 -21.30
CA GLY A 116 1.45 30.98 -21.63
C GLY A 116 1.12 30.11 -20.41
N ILE A 117 1.97 30.12 -19.38
CA ILE A 117 1.70 29.46 -18.09
C ILE A 117 0.58 30.16 -17.34
N ALA A 118 0.62 31.49 -17.25
CA ALA A 118 -0.37 32.30 -16.56
C ALA A 118 -1.74 32.22 -17.24
N GLU A 119 -1.78 32.30 -18.57
CA GLU A 119 -3.00 32.22 -19.37
C GLU A 119 -3.68 30.86 -19.26
N LEU A 120 -2.89 29.78 -19.27
CA LEU A 120 -3.42 28.43 -19.10
C LEU A 120 -3.72 28.09 -17.63
N GLY A 121 -3.13 28.80 -16.66
CA GLY A 121 -3.18 28.40 -15.25
C GLY A 121 -2.41 27.10 -14.99
N TYR A 122 -1.31 26.88 -15.71
CA TYR A 122 -0.45 25.70 -15.52
C TYR A 122 0.33 25.80 -14.21
N ILE A 123 0.14 24.84 -13.31
CA ILE A 123 0.94 24.74 -12.08
C ILE A 123 1.80 23.49 -12.16
N ARG A 124 3.13 23.69 -12.20
CA ARG A 124 4.11 22.61 -12.29
C ARG A 124 4.01 21.71 -11.05
N GLY A 125 3.95 20.40 -11.29
CA GLY A 125 3.97 19.42 -10.20
C GLY A 125 2.70 19.41 -9.34
N LYS A 126 1.59 20.03 -9.77
CA LYS A 126 0.29 19.83 -9.13
C LYS A 126 -0.07 18.35 -9.25
N THR A 127 0.24 17.58 -8.20
CA THR A 127 -0.33 16.26 -7.98
C THR A 127 -1.84 16.47 -8.04
N PRO A 128 -2.61 15.60 -8.73
CA PRO A 128 -4.05 15.71 -8.68
C PRO A 128 -4.47 15.74 -7.21
N GLU A 129 -5.17 16.79 -6.83
CA GLU A 129 -5.73 16.94 -5.48
C GLU A 129 -6.69 15.78 -5.15
N GLU A 130 -7.17 15.07 -6.18
CA GLU A 130 -8.12 13.97 -6.05
C GLU A 130 -7.66 12.71 -6.78
N THR A 131 -7.58 11.61 -6.02
CA THR A 131 -7.51 10.24 -6.56
C THR A 131 -8.74 9.95 -7.43
N ALA A 132 -8.58 9.14 -8.48
CA ALA A 132 -9.70 8.71 -9.30
C ALA A 132 -10.85 8.12 -8.44
N ALA A 133 -12.08 8.50 -8.74
CA ALA A 133 -13.27 8.05 -8.01
C ALA A 133 -13.52 6.53 -8.16
N HIS A 134 -12.99 5.90 -9.22
CA HIS A 134 -13.20 4.49 -9.51
C HIS A 134 -11.90 3.71 -9.30
N TRP A 135 -12.04 2.45 -8.92
CA TRP A 135 -10.95 1.49 -9.02
C TRP A 135 -10.59 1.27 -10.50
N ARG A 136 -9.30 1.08 -10.74
CA ARG A 136 -8.74 0.54 -11.98
C ARG A 136 -7.98 -0.72 -11.61
N ARG A 137 -7.64 -1.58 -12.59
CA ARG A 137 -6.66 -2.67 -12.39
C ARG A 137 -5.54 -2.16 -11.50
N SER A 138 -5.41 -2.82 -10.35
CA SER A 138 -4.56 -2.32 -9.28
C SER A 138 -3.13 -2.18 -9.79
N ALA A 139 -2.62 -0.95 -9.75
CA ALA A 139 -1.20 -0.72 -9.94
C ALA A 139 -0.40 -1.09 -8.68
N PHE A 140 -0.99 -1.78 -7.71
CA PHE A 140 -0.35 -2.18 -6.46
C PHE A 140 0.98 -2.88 -6.72
N GLY A 141 1.01 -3.91 -7.57
CA GLY A 141 2.26 -4.60 -7.92
C GLY A 141 3.32 -3.62 -8.44
N SER A 142 3.04 -2.97 -9.58
CA SER A 142 4.01 -2.14 -10.30
C SER A 142 4.34 -0.80 -9.66
N ARG A 143 3.45 -0.22 -8.86
CA ARG A 143 3.61 1.13 -8.27
C ARG A 143 3.77 1.15 -6.76
N ILE A 144 3.58 0.04 -6.05
CA ILE A 144 3.73 0.04 -4.59
C ILE A 144 4.61 -1.12 -4.20
N PHE A 145 4.18 -2.33 -4.50
CA PHE A 145 4.79 -3.54 -4.00
C PHE A 145 6.21 -3.74 -4.54
N TYR A 146 6.42 -3.81 -5.85
CA TYR A 146 7.77 -4.00 -6.40
C TYR A 146 8.74 -2.86 -6.07
N PRO A 147 8.32 -1.57 -6.13
CA PRO A 147 9.17 -0.48 -5.65
C PRO A 147 9.53 -0.61 -4.17
N ALA A 148 8.57 -0.90 -3.28
CA ALA A 148 8.84 -1.04 -1.85
C ALA A 148 9.68 -2.29 -1.54
N ALA A 149 9.42 -3.40 -2.22
CA ALA A 149 10.12 -4.66 -2.01
C ALA A 149 11.56 -4.60 -2.53
N HIS A 150 11.76 -4.10 -3.76
CA HIS A 150 13.02 -4.23 -4.48
C HIS A 150 13.72 -2.92 -4.79
N GLY A 151 13.11 -1.75 -4.57
CA GLY A 151 13.67 -0.49 -5.04
C GLY A 151 13.49 -0.22 -6.54
N LYS A 152 12.73 -1.07 -7.25
CA LYS A 152 12.62 -1.06 -8.72
C LYS A 152 11.16 -1.18 -9.16
N TYR A 153 10.83 -0.60 -10.32
CA TYR A 153 9.49 -0.65 -10.91
C TYR A 153 9.16 -1.95 -11.63
N ARG A 154 10.17 -2.79 -11.86
CA ARG A 154 10.06 -4.09 -12.51
C ARG A 154 11.02 -5.06 -11.84
N ASP A 155 10.58 -6.31 -11.74
CA ASP A 155 11.36 -7.41 -11.17
C ASP A 155 12.19 -8.05 -12.29
N THR A 156 13.51 -7.86 -12.24
CA THR A 156 14.44 -8.42 -13.23
C THR A 156 15.78 -8.89 -12.65
N GLU A 157 16.11 -8.63 -11.38
CA GLU A 157 17.45 -8.91 -10.83
C GLU A 157 17.44 -9.26 -9.34
N GLU A 158 18.35 -10.14 -8.91
CA GLU A 158 18.52 -10.61 -7.52
C GLU A 158 19.05 -9.55 -6.53
N ARG A 159 19.43 -8.36 -7.01
CA ARG A 159 19.96 -7.28 -6.14
C ARG A 159 18.90 -6.21 -5.87
N PRO A 160 18.72 -5.79 -4.60
CA PRO A 160 17.89 -4.64 -4.29
C PRO A 160 18.42 -3.40 -5.02
N GLY A 161 17.50 -2.62 -5.60
CA GLY A 161 17.77 -1.35 -6.26
C GLY A 161 17.91 -0.21 -5.27
N ASP A 162 17.80 1.01 -5.79
CA ASP A 162 17.98 2.23 -5.01
C ASP A 162 16.76 2.51 -4.09
N PRO A 163 16.94 3.33 -3.03
CA PRO A 163 15.83 3.84 -2.25
C PRO A 163 14.78 4.52 -3.13
N VAL A 164 13.50 4.22 -2.89
CA VAL A 164 12.39 4.74 -3.71
C VAL A 164 11.89 6.06 -3.14
N PRO A 165 12.03 7.18 -3.87
CA PRO A 165 11.56 8.47 -3.38
C PRO A 165 10.04 8.51 -3.28
N ILE A 166 9.52 8.95 -2.14
CA ILE A 166 8.09 9.04 -1.85
C ILE A 166 7.73 10.35 -1.14
N GLN A 167 6.47 10.74 -1.29
CA GLN A 167 5.86 11.79 -0.52
C GLN A 167 5.17 11.21 0.73
N ALA A 168 5.48 11.77 1.89
CA ALA A 168 4.80 11.52 3.15
C ALA A 168 3.57 12.45 3.21
N ASP A 169 2.56 12.18 2.38
CA ASP A 169 1.30 12.90 2.49
C ASP A 169 0.51 12.41 3.73
N PRO A 170 -0.19 13.29 4.47
CA PRO A 170 -0.90 12.94 5.70
C PRO A 170 -1.94 11.81 5.53
N TRP A 171 -2.50 11.69 4.33
CA TRP A 171 -3.62 10.80 4.02
C TRP A 171 -3.16 9.47 3.43
N MET A 172 -1.99 9.46 2.78
CA MET A 172 -1.39 8.26 2.23
C MET A 172 0.13 8.44 2.07
N PRO A 173 0.91 8.05 3.09
CA PRO A 173 2.35 8.06 2.96
C PRO A 173 2.77 7.00 1.96
N GLY A 174 3.65 7.36 1.02
CA GLY A 174 4.11 6.44 -0.02
C GLY A 174 3.65 6.77 -1.42
N THR A 175 3.10 7.98 -1.68
CA THR A 175 2.91 8.43 -3.05
C THR A 175 4.28 8.51 -3.72
N LEU A 176 4.51 7.67 -4.73
CA LEU A 176 5.77 7.64 -5.45
C LEU A 176 6.08 9.00 -6.09
N VAL A 177 7.29 9.48 -5.86
CA VAL A 177 7.81 10.66 -6.55
C VAL A 177 8.64 10.19 -7.73
N GLN A 178 8.11 10.39 -8.94
CA GLN A 178 8.73 9.93 -10.19
C GLN A 178 9.29 11.09 -11.02
N GLY A 179 10.19 10.77 -11.97
CA GLY A 179 10.79 11.73 -12.91
C GLY A 179 12.12 12.31 -12.44
N ARG A 180 12.73 13.16 -13.28
CA ARG A 180 14.02 13.80 -12.95
C ARG A 180 13.94 14.57 -11.64
N GLY A 181 15.02 14.51 -10.86
CA GLY A 181 15.09 15.15 -9.54
C GLY A 181 14.06 14.63 -8.53
N SER A 182 13.60 13.38 -8.66
CA SER A 182 12.64 12.77 -7.73
C SER A 182 13.14 12.75 -6.30
N ALA A 183 14.40 12.38 -6.09
CA ALA A 183 15.02 12.34 -4.77
C ALA A 183 14.98 13.72 -4.06
N ALA A 184 15.27 14.80 -4.79
CA ALA A 184 15.27 16.16 -4.23
C ALA A 184 13.86 16.69 -3.91
N ARG A 185 12.82 16.16 -4.55
CA ARG A 185 11.42 16.55 -4.33
C ARG A 185 10.70 15.69 -3.30
N ALA A 186 11.27 14.55 -2.93
CA ALA A 186 10.67 13.62 -2.01
C ALA A 186 10.90 14.06 -0.56
N THR A 187 9.88 13.89 0.28
CA THR A 187 10.02 14.12 1.72
C THR A 187 10.63 12.93 2.46
N CYS A 188 10.55 11.73 1.87
CA CYS A 188 11.18 10.52 2.41
C CYS A 188 11.43 9.48 1.30
N CYS A 189 11.98 8.32 1.67
CA CYS A 189 12.16 7.20 0.74
C CYS A 189 11.84 5.86 1.41
N TRP A 190 11.46 4.88 0.60
CA TRP A 190 11.46 3.47 1.02
C TRP A 190 12.83 2.87 0.80
N LEU A 191 13.32 2.14 1.81
CA LEU A 191 14.44 1.24 1.63
C LEU A 191 13.90 -0.11 1.12
N PRO A 192 14.54 -0.72 0.10
CA PRO A 192 14.14 -2.04 -0.38
C PRO A 192 14.14 -3.07 0.75
N ILE A 193 13.07 -3.86 0.83
CA ILE A 193 12.88 -4.86 1.89
C ILE A 193 13.64 -6.15 1.55
N ALA A 194 13.43 -6.70 0.35
CA ALA A 194 13.99 -7.98 -0.08
C ALA A 194 13.92 -8.10 -1.60
N ALA A 195 15.02 -8.56 -2.22
CA ALA A 195 15.02 -8.90 -3.64
C ALA A 195 14.20 -10.18 -3.91
N GLY A 196 13.56 -10.28 -5.07
CA GLY A 196 12.82 -11.48 -5.51
C GLY A 196 11.49 -11.76 -4.79
N LEU A 197 11.09 -10.92 -3.84
CA LEU A 197 9.78 -10.98 -3.20
C LEU A 197 8.65 -10.62 -4.19
N VAL A 198 7.89 -11.61 -4.65
CA VAL A 198 6.73 -11.39 -5.54
C VAL A 198 5.41 -11.26 -4.76
N ASP A 199 4.37 -10.64 -5.36
CA ASP A 199 3.04 -10.46 -4.74
C ASP A 199 2.49 -11.79 -4.18
N HIS A 200 2.57 -12.87 -4.97
CA HIS A 200 2.16 -14.21 -4.56
C HIS A 200 3.06 -14.81 -3.46
N GLY A 201 4.29 -14.33 -3.33
CA GLY A 201 5.23 -14.72 -2.29
C GLY A 201 4.73 -14.38 -0.89
N LEU A 202 3.92 -13.33 -0.73
CA LEU A 202 3.24 -13.01 0.53
C LEU A 202 2.29 -14.13 0.98
N ARG A 203 1.62 -14.78 0.03
CA ARG A 203 0.72 -15.90 0.32
C ARG A 203 1.51 -17.14 0.76
N HIS A 204 2.66 -17.39 0.14
CA HIS A 204 3.57 -18.46 0.57
C HIS A 204 4.19 -18.20 1.93
N SER A 205 4.63 -16.96 2.21
CA SER A 205 5.18 -16.62 3.52
C SER A 205 4.13 -16.74 4.61
N HIS A 206 2.87 -16.34 4.36
CA HIS A 206 1.77 -16.55 5.30
C HIS A 206 1.54 -18.04 5.60
N ARG A 207 1.59 -18.90 4.57
CA ARG A 207 1.53 -20.36 4.75
C ARG A 207 2.66 -20.88 5.65
N MET A 208 3.90 -20.50 5.34
CA MET A 208 5.07 -20.88 6.13
C MET A 208 4.96 -20.41 7.59
N ARG A 209 4.52 -19.18 7.84
CA ARG A 209 4.30 -18.67 9.20
C ARG A 209 3.28 -19.50 9.97
N MET A 210 2.21 -19.95 9.32
CA MET A 210 1.24 -20.83 9.97
C MET A 210 1.84 -22.19 10.33
N GLU A 211 2.67 -22.76 9.46
CA GLU A 211 3.40 -24.01 9.73
C GLU A 211 4.38 -23.86 10.90
N GLU A 212 5.17 -22.77 10.93
CA GLU A 212 6.07 -22.45 12.04
C GLU A 212 5.34 -22.30 13.38
N MET A 213 4.12 -21.76 13.38
CA MET A 213 3.26 -21.66 14.56
C MET A 213 2.58 -22.98 14.94
N GLY A 214 2.80 -24.06 14.19
CA GLY A 214 2.17 -25.35 14.43
C GLY A 214 0.67 -25.37 14.13
N THR A 215 0.20 -24.55 13.18
CA THR A 215 -1.21 -24.51 12.80
C THR A 215 -1.63 -25.84 12.18
N PRO A 216 -2.70 -26.50 12.67
CA PRO A 216 -3.17 -27.76 12.09
C PRO A 216 -3.48 -27.61 10.60
N LYS A 217 -3.12 -28.63 9.80
CA LYS A 217 -3.29 -28.62 8.33
C LYS A 217 -4.72 -28.27 7.90
N VAL A 218 -5.72 -28.78 8.60
CA VAL A 218 -7.14 -28.51 8.31
C VAL A 218 -7.47 -27.00 8.39
N LEU A 219 -6.97 -26.29 9.40
CA LEU A 219 -7.16 -24.84 9.55
C LEU A 219 -6.29 -24.06 8.56
N LEU A 220 -5.07 -24.55 8.28
CA LEU A 220 -4.19 -23.96 7.26
C LEU A 220 -4.87 -23.97 5.89
N ASP A 221 -5.39 -25.13 5.46
CA ASP A 221 -6.03 -25.28 4.16
C ASP A 221 -7.32 -24.45 4.08
N GLU A 222 -8.16 -24.47 5.13
CA GLU A 222 -9.35 -23.61 5.21
C GLU A 222 -8.99 -22.12 5.06
N ARG A 223 -7.98 -21.66 5.81
CA ARG A 223 -7.53 -20.25 5.75
C ARG A 223 -6.96 -19.87 4.39
N MET A 224 -6.25 -20.79 3.75
CA MET A 224 -5.74 -20.59 2.40
C MET A 224 -6.86 -20.69 1.35
N GLY A 225 -8.02 -21.23 1.68
CA GLY A 225 -9.09 -21.51 0.73
C GLY A 225 -8.74 -22.68 -0.19
N HIS A 226 -7.95 -23.64 0.30
CA HIS A 226 -7.70 -24.90 -0.40
C HIS A 226 -8.82 -25.89 -0.08
N ILE A 227 -9.31 -26.60 -1.10
CA ILE A 227 -10.23 -27.71 -0.92
C ILE A 227 -9.39 -28.94 -0.55
N ASP A 228 -9.52 -29.43 0.67
CA ASP A 228 -8.87 -30.68 1.09
C ASP A 228 -9.72 -31.88 0.65
N GLY A 229 -9.24 -32.60 -0.38
CA GLY A 229 -9.87 -33.83 -0.86
C GLY A 229 -9.50 -35.08 -0.04
N SER A 230 -8.72 -34.94 1.05
CA SER A 230 -8.26 -36.07 1.85
C SER A 230 -9.39 -36.72 2.66
N VAL A 231 -9.20 -37.99 3.04
CA VAL A 231 -10.13 -38.69 3.96
C VAL A 231 -10.17 -38.01 5.32
N SER A 232 -9.04 -37.44 5.77
CA SER A 232 -8.93 -36.70 7.04
C SER A 232 -9.83 -35.46 7.08
N ALA A 233 -10.11 -34.83 5.94
CA ALA A 233 -11.04 -33.71 5.85
C ALA A 233 -12.47 -34.07 6.30
N ARG A 234 -12.86 -35.36 6.27
CA ARG A 234 -14.17 -35.82 6.76
C ARG A 234 -14.26 -35.96 8.27
N TYR A 235 -13.14 -35.98 8.97
CA TYR A 235 -13.08 -36.28 10.41
C TYR A 235 -12.44 -35.17 11.26
N CYS A 236 -11.64 -34.30 10.65
CA CYS A 236 -11.03 -33.16 11.33
C CYS A 236 -11.87 -31.91 11.11
N HIS A 237 -12.39 -31.32 12.18
CA HIS A 237 -13.09 -30.04 12.15
C HIS A 237 -12.22 -28.94 12.75
N VAL A 238 -12.29 -27.75 12.17
CA VAL A 238 -11.66 -26.57 12.75
C VAL A 238 -12.44 -26.14 13.99
N SER A 239 -11.80 -26.17 15.16
CA SER A 239 -12.39 -25.67 16.40
C SER A 239 -12.13 -24.18 16.60
N ASP A 240 -12.96 -23.52 17.42
CA ASP A 240 -12.75 -22.12 17.80
C ASP A 240 -11.39 -21.92 18.51
N GLU A 241 -10.94 -22.90 19.30
CA GLU A 241 -9.63 -22.84 19.96
C GLU A 241 -8.46 -22.83 18.96
N MET A 242 -8.55 -23.61 17.87
CA MET A 242 -7.54 -23.59 16.81
C MET A 242 -7.49 -22.20 16.15
N ARG A 243 -8.65 -21.58 15.89
CA ARG A 243 -8.76 -20.22 15.33
C ARG A 243 -8.15 -19.19 16.28
N MET A 244 -8.48 -19.27 17.58
CA MET A 244 -7.94 -18.37 18.61
C MET A 244 -6.42 -18.44 18.66
N ARG A 245 -5.84 -19.66 18.73
CA ARG A 245 -4.37 -19.83 18.76
C ARG A 245 -3.68 -19.26 17.52
N LEU A 246 -4.28 -19.45 16.34
CA LEU A 246 -3.75 -18.87 15.10
C LEU A 246 -3.78 -17.34 15.14
N VAL A 247 -4.90 -16.74 15.53
CA VAL A 247 -5.04 -15.28 15.62
C VAL A 247 -4.08 -14.68 16.65
N GLU A 248 -3.89 -15.35 17.78
CA GLU A 248 -2.93 -14.96 18.81
C GLU A 248 -1.49 -15.01 18.28
N GLY A 249 -1.13 -16.08 17.56
CA GLY A 249 0.18 -16.21 16.92
C GLY A 249 0.45 -15.13 15.88
N LEU A 250 -0.54 -14.81 15.04
CA LEU A 250 -0.45 -13.71 14.07
C LEU A 250 -0.31 -12.35 14.76
N THR A 251 -0.98 -12.15 15.90
CA THR A 251 -0.86 -10.94 16.72
C THR A 251 0.55 -10.82 17.28
N ARG A 252 1.13 -11.89 17.84
CA ARG A 252 2.52 -11.90 18.31
C ARG A 252 3.53 -11.59 17.19
N ASN A 253 3.33 -12.17 16.00
CA ASN A 253 4.18 -11.89 14.84
C ASN A 253 4.13 -10.41 14.44
N TRP A 254 2.94 -9.81 14.45
CA TRP A 254 2.76 -8.39 14.19
C TRP A 254 3.45 -7.52 15.24
N GLU A 255 3.24 -7.80 16.52
CA GLU A 255 3.87 -7.09 17.63
C GLU A 255 5.39 -7.17 17.58
N ALA A 256 5.95 -8.35 17.31
CA ALA A 256 7.39 -8.52 17.13
C ALA A 256 7.94 -7.67 15.97
N SER A 257 7.16 -7.51 14.88
CA SER A 257 7.53 -6.61 13.77
C SER A 257 7.52 -5.14 14.18
N LEU A 258 6.58 -4.72 15.05
CA LEU A 258 6.55 -3.37 15.59
C LEU A 258 7.72 -3.13 16.56
N ASP A 259 8.08 -4.13 17.36
CA ASP A 259 9.24 -4.07 18.26
C ASP A 259 10.54 -3.90 17.46
N ALA A 260 10.70 -4.69 16.40
CA ALA A 260 11.83 -4.54 15.48
C ALA A 260 11.84 -3.15 14.81
N ARG A 261 10.66 -2.65 14.40
CA ARG A 261 10.55 -1.31 13.79
C ARG A 261 10.84 -0.19 14.79
N LEU A 262 10.45 -0.33 16.06
CA LEU A 262 10.76 0.61 17.14
C LEU A 262 12.26 0.70 17.40
N ALA A 263 12.95 -0.45 17.40
CA ALA A 263 14.40 -0.51 17.56
C ALA A 263 15.15 0.22 16.44
N LEU A 264 14.61 0.20 15.21
CA LEU A 264 15.17 0.95 14.08
C LEU A 264 14.90 2.47 14.19
N SER A 265 13.67 2.85 14.52
CA SER A 265 13.32 4.25 14.74
C SER A 265 12.03 4.36 15.59
N PRO A 266 12.03 5.12 16.70
CA PRO A 266 10.86 5.19 17.58
C PRO A 266 9.63 5.85 16.95
N ARG A 267 9.81 6.62 15.87
CA ARG A 267 8.77 7.43 15.23
C ARG A 267 8.70 7.17 13.73
N SER A 268 7.64 7.66 13.10
CA SER A 268 7.46 7.61 11.67
C SER A 268 6.84 8.89 11.13
N SER A 269 7.23 9.31 9.93
CA SER A 269 6.49 10.33 9.17
C SER A 269 5.14 9.82 8.67
N VAL A 270 4.92 8.50 8.72
CA VAL A 270 3.67 7.84 8.34
C VAL A 270 2.74 7.84 9.55
N ALA A 271 1.72 8.72 9.56
CA ALA A 271 0.86 8.94 10.71
C ALA A 271 0.25 7.65 11.31
N VAL A 272 -0.25 6.74 10.47
CA VAL A 272 -0.81 5.46 10.94
C VAL A 272 0.24 4.56 11.60
N LEU A 273 1.46 4.50 11.05
CA LEU A 273 2.55 3.73 11.63
C LEU A 273 3.08 4.41 12.90
N ASP A 274 3.18 5.73 12.91
CA ASP A 274 3.60 6.50 14.08
C ASP A 274 2.66 6.25 15.27
N ALA A 275 1.34 6.29 15.05
CA ALA A 275 0.35 5.95 16.07
C ALA A 275 0.53 4.52 16.61
N LEU A 276 0.79 3.55 15.73
CA LEU A 276 1.05 2.15 16.11
C LEU A 276 2.34 2.01 16.94
N LEU A 277 3.41 2.71 16.54
CA LEU A 277 4.69 2.68 17.26
C LEU A 277 4.57 3.33 18.64
N VAL A 278 3.89 4.49 18.73
CA VAL A 278 3.61 5.17 20.00
C VAL A 278 2.78 4.27 20.92
N ALA A 279 1.71 3.65 20.40
CA ALA A 279 0.88 2.73 21.17
C ALA A 279 1.68 1.51 21.65
N ARG A 280 2.52 0.92 20.78
CA ARG A 280 3.35 -0.23 21.15
C ARG A 280 4.42 0.14 22.19
N ALA A 281 5.08 1.28 22.05
CA ALA A 281 6.04 1.77 23.03
C ALA A 281 5.37 1.95 24.41
N ALA A 282 4.18 2.56 24.45
CA ALA A 282 3.42 2.72 25.70
C ALA A 282 3.10 1.37 26.37
N GLN A 283 2.80 0.31 25.60
CA GLN A 283 2.58 -1.04 26.14
C GLN A 283 3.85 -1.64 26.76
N LEU A 284 5.00 -1.48 26.09
CA LEU A 284 6.28 -2.01 26.57
C LEU A 284 6.76 -1.32 27.85
N PHE A 285 6.53 -0.01 27.98
CA PHE A 285 6.95 0.80 29.12
C PHE A 285 5.88 0.93 30.21
N SER A 286 4.73 0.27 30.06
CA SER A 286 3.69 0.24 31.08
C SER A 286 4.12 -0.65 32.26
N PRO A 287 3.93 -0.23 33.52
CA PRO A 287 4.41 -0.95 34.71
C PRO A 287 3.79 -2.35 34.93
N THR A 288 2.83 -2.76 34.11
CA THR A 288 2.17 -4.06 34.12
C THR A 288 2.74 -5.10 33.14
N SER A 289 3.76 -4.76 32.34
CA SER A 289 4.40 -5.74 31.44
C SER A 289 5.33 -6.70 32.21
N PRO A 290 5.21 -8.04 32.02
CA PRO A 290 6.11 -8.98 32.68
C PRO A 290 7.54 -8.76 32.19
N LYS A 291 8.46 -8.49 33.13
CA LYS A 291 9.89 -8.30 32.85
C LYS A 291 10.40 -9.49 32.02
N ARG A 292 10.96 -9.23 30.83
CA ARG A 292 11.74 -10.22 30.08
C ARG A 292 12.86 -10.73 30.99
N SER A 293 12.77 -12.00 31.41
CA SER A 293 13.89 -12.69 32.06
C SER A 293 15.02 -12.86 31.04
N VAL A 294 16.09 -12.09 31.22
CA VAL A 294 17.36 -12.37 30.56
C VAL A 294 17.94 -13.63 31.21
N PRO A 295 18.29 -14.68 30.46
CA PRO A 295 18.96 -15.83 31.05
C PRO A 295 20.36 -15.40 31.49
N ASP A 296 20.62 -15.53 32.79
CA ASP A 296 21.91 -15.19 33.39
C ASP A 296 22.95 -16.21 32.93
N GLY A 297 23.76 -15.80 31.95
CA GLY A 297 24.92 -16.54 31.49
C GLY A 297 26.04 -16.44 32.52
N ARG A 298 25.96 -17.25 33.58
CA ARG A 298 27.11 -17.58 34.42
C ARG A 298 27.35 -19.08 34.36
N THR A 299 28.24 -19.42 33.45
CA THR A 299 29.13 -20.58 33.55
C THR A 299 29.83 -20.58 34.91
N GLY A 300 29.56 -21.62 35.70
CA GLY A 300 30.32 -21.98 36.89
C GLY A 300 31.05 -23.29 36.62
N LEU A 301 32.37 -23.22 36.87
CA LEU A 301 33.43 -24.25 36.89
C LEU A 301 33.00 -25.71 37.05
#